data_AF-A0A1V6QBQ6-F1
#
_entry.id   AF-A0A1V6QBQ6-F1
#
_cell.length_a   1.000
_cell.length_b   1.000
_cell.length_c   1.000
_cell.angle_alpha   90.00
_cell.angle_beta   90.00
_cell.angle_gamma   90.00
#
_symmetry.space_group_name_H-M   'P 1'
#
loop_
_entity.id
_entity.type
_entity.pdbx_description
1 polymer ?
#
loop_
_entity_poly.entity_id
_entity_poly.type
_entity_poly.pdbx_seq_one_letter_code
_entity_poly.pdbx_strand_id
1 'polypeptide(L)'
;MPVETNPRRKRWVHTGEPITNITDVPEGWTFHEPDLHKDQIERCRERISDAIMAGIFHHKLAHYLQRRSEMIASEGSGLSWAVVQRLDFLKWKKSWLELNGDYDGQMPNINGLMEAYRAGKKFEKGNLSYWYRGSQVYPEKDTDELDYWQAMHLQSRFTGASGFWLEGLGVPWSGEVSLK
;
A
#
# COMPACT_ATOMS: atom_id res chain seq x y z
N MET A 1 1.39 10.24 -20.61
CA MET A 1 2.68 10.72 -20.04
C MET A 1 3.63 9.55 -19.98
N PRO A 2 4.92 9.70 -20.33
CA PRO A 2 5.88 8.61 -20.21
C PRO A 2 5.99 8.24 -18.72
N VAL A 3 5.88 6.94 -18.44
CA VAL A 3 6.11 6.39 -17.11
C VAL A 3 7.56 6.70 -16.76
N GLU A 4 7.79 7.63 -15.83
CA GLU A 4 9.11 7.82 -15.24
C GLU A 4 9.55 6.48 -14.67
N THR A 5 10.51 5.84 -15.33
CA THR A 5 11.20 4.69 -14.78
C THR A 5 11.99 5.23 -13.59
N ASN A 6 11.50 4.98 -12.37
CA ASN A 6 12.22 5.24 -11.14
C ASN A 6 13.69 4.79 -11.34
N PRO A 7 14.70 5.68 -11.20
CA PRO A 7 16.08 5.35 -11.47
C PRO A 7 16.45 4.05 -10.74
N ARG A 8 17.09 3.12 -11.46
CA ARG A 8 17.48 1.82 -10.89
C ARG A 8 18.24 2.05 -9.59
N ARG A 9 17.71 1.50 -8.50
CA ARG A 9 18.22 1.61 -7.13
C ARG A 9 19.73 1.37 -7.10
N LYS A 10 20.51 2.26 -6.46
CA LYS A 10 21.95 2.06 -6.25
C LYS A 10 22.16 0.88 -5.30
N ARG A 11 22.79 -0.20 -5.80
CA ARG A 11 23.19 -1.36 -4.99
C ARG A 11 24.61 -1.15 -4.47
N TRP A 12 24.83 -1.42 -3.19
CA TRP A 12 26.12 -1.25 -2.54
C TRP A 12 26.78 -2.62 -2.35
N VAL A 13 27.16 -3.26 -3.46
CA VAL A 13 27.75 -4.61 -3.43
C VAL A 13 29.14 -4.54 -2.80
N HIS A 14 29.35 -5.26 -1.70
CA HIS A 14 30.65 -5.46 -1.09
C HIS A 14 30.98 -6.95 -1.05
N THR A 15 32.18 -7.33 -1.52
CA THR A 15 32.62 -8.72 -1.66
C THR A 15 33.78 -9.08 -0.73
N GLY A 16 34.19 -8.16 0.15
CA GLY A 16 35.26 -8.38 1.13
C GLY A 16 34.73 -8.78 2.51
N GLU A 17 35.57 -8.64 3.53
CA GLU A 17 35.18 -8.84 4.93
C GLU A 17 33.96 -7.98 5.30
N PRO A 18 32.93 -8.54 5.97
CA PRO A 18 31.73 -7.79 6.29
C PRO A 18 32.02 -6.50 7.04
N ILE A 19 31.48 -5.38 6.54
CA ILE A 19 31.59 -4.09 7.22
C ILE A 19 30.58 -4.10 8.37
N THR A 20 31.05 -4.11 9.62
CA THR A 20 30.20 -4.10 10.82
C THR A 20 30.26 -2.79 11.61
N ASN A 21 31.20 -1.91 11.25
CA ASN A 21 31.38 -0.61 11.87
C ASN A 21 30.87 0.50 10.94
N ILE A 22 30.09 1.43 11.51
CA ILE A 22 29.45 2.52 10.76
C ILE A 22 30.46 3.50 10.17
N THR A 23 31.68 3.60 10.72
CA THR A 23 32.73 4.49 10.18
C THR A 23 33.34 3.98 8.88
N ASP A 24 33.16 2.69 8.59
CA ASP A 24 33.82 2.01 7.48
C ASP A 24 32.85 1.83 6.29
N VAL A 25 31.63 2.36 6.40
CA VAL A 25 30.63 2.29 5.32
C VAL A 25 31.02 3.20 4.16
N PRO A 26 30.69 2.83 2.91
CA PRO A 26 30.97 3.67 1.75
C PRO A 26 30.29 5.04 1.86
N GLU A 27 30.94 6.08 1.32
CA GLU A 27 30.37 7.42 1.27
C GLU A 27 29.00 7.42 0.56
N GLY A 28 28.00 8.05 1.19
CA GLY A 28 26.63 8.09 0.69
C GLY A 28 25.82 6.81 0.93
N TRP A 29 26.41 5.78 1.54
CA TRP A 29 25.64 4.65 2.07
C TRP A 29 24.74 5.13 3.20
N THR A 30 23.52 4.62 3.23
CA THR A 30 22.57 4.91 4.29
C THR A 30 21.82 3.63 4.67
N PHE A 31 21.53 3.52 5.96
CA PHE A 31 20.62 2.49 6.47
C PHE A 31 19.15 2.88 6.29
N HIS A 32 18.88 4.14 5.98
CA HIS A 32 17.56 4.58 5.55
C HIS A 32 17.36 4.12 4.11
N GLU A 33 16.29 3.37 3.84
CA GLU A 33 15.96 2.92 2.49
C GLU A 33 15.04 3.99 1.88
N PRO A 34 15.55 4.93 1.05
CA PRO A 34 14.75 6.04 0.53
C PRO A 34 13.62 5.57 -0.40
N ASP A 35 13.72 4.34 -0.92
CA ASP A 35 12.73 3.74 -1.80
C ASP A 35 11.77 2.82 -1.03
N LEU A 36 10.89 3.42 -0.23
CA LEU A 36 9.66 2.76 0.25
C LEU A 36 8.83 2.40 -0.98
N HIS A 37 8.92 1.20 -1.56
CA HIS A 37 7.81 0.84 -2.46
C HIS A 37 7.56 -0.62 -2.83
N LYS A 38 8.55 -1.50 -2.77
CA LYS A 38 8.36 -2.89 -3.17
C LYS A 38 9.18 -3.79 -2.28
N ASP A 39 8.46 -4.62 -1.53
CA ASP A 39 8.90 -5.70 -0.64
C ASP A 39 10.15 -5.42 0.22
N GLN A 40 9.92 -4.92 1.44
CA GLN A 40 10.98 -4.65 2.41
C GLN A 40 11.71 -5.93 2.88
N ILE A 41 11.07 -7.09 2.81
CA ILE A 41 11.69 -8.38 3.19
C ILE A 41 12.77 -8.71 2.17
N GLU A 42 12.45 -8.64 0.88
CA GLU A 42 13.43 -8.93 -0.17
C GLU A 42 14.56 -7.91 -0.16
N ARG A 43 14.25 -6.63 0.10
CA ARG A 43 15.27 -5.61 0.25
C ARG A 43 16.22 -5.89 1.42
N CYS A 44 15.71 -6.32 2.57
CA CYS A 44 16.58 -6.69 3.68
C CYS A 44 17.50 -7.87 3.31
N ARG A 45 17.00 -8.85 2.55
CA ARG A 45 17.83 -9.96 2.06
C ARG A 45 18.94 -9.50 1.13
N GLU A 46 18.63 -8.60 0.19
CA GLU A 46 19.65 -7.98 -0.67
C GLU A 46 20.74 -7.28 0.16
N ARG A 47 20.35 -6.49 1.17
CA ARG A 47 21.28 -5.72 2.00
C ARG A 47 22.10 -6.59 2.95
N ILE A 48 21.55 -7.72 3.41
CA ILE A 48 22.31 -8.75 4.11
C ILE A 48 23.36 -9.34 3.17
N SER A 49 23.01 -9.62 1.90
CA SER A 49 23.96 -10.15 0.91
C SER A 49 25.05 -9.16 0.50
N ASP A 50 24.76 -7.86 0.59
CA ASP A 50 25.72 -6.79 0.32
C ASP A 50 26.80 -6.71 1.41
N ALA A 51 26.69 -7.42 2.55
CA ALA A 51 27.71 -7.50 3.61
C ALA A 51 28.15 -6.14 4.22
N ILE A 52 27.31 -5.10 4.13
CA ILE A 52 27.53 -3.80 4.79
C ILE A 52 26.48 -3.60 5.88
N MET A 53 26.93 -3.54 7.14
CA MET A 53 26.10 -3.40 8.34
C MET A 53 24.96 -4.43 8.40
N ALA A 54 25.24 -5.69 8.01
CA ALA A 54 24.23 -6.74 7.86
C ALA A 54 23.36 -6.97 9.12
N GLY A 55 23.91 -6.76 10.31
CA GLY A 55 23.17 -6.85 11.58
C GLY A 55 21.93 -5.95 11.65
N ILE A 56 22.02 -4.73 11.10
CA ILE A 56 20.87 -3.80 11.03
C ILE A 56 19.74 -4.41 10.19
N PHE A 57 20.09 -5.02 9.06
CA PHE A 57 19.11 -5.60 8.14
C PHE A 57 18.56 -6.95 8.64
N HIS A 58 19.32 -7.71 9.43
CA HIS A 58 18.79 -8.87 10.14
C HIS A 58 17.69 -8.46 11.14
N HIS A 59 17.93 -7.41 11.94
CA HIS A 59 16.91 -6.91 12.87
C HIS A 59 15.67 -6.39 12.14
N LYS A 60 15.84 -5.62 11.05
CA LYS A 60 14.72 -5.15 10.22
C LYS A 60 13.96 -6.31 9.59
N LEU A 61 14.66 -7.31 9.05
CA LEU A 61 14.04 -8.49 8.46
C LEU A 61 13.17 -9.24 9.47
N ALA A 62 13.68 -9.46 10.69
CA ALA A 62 12.91 -10.10 11.77
C ALA A 62 11.64 -9.30 12.08
N HIS A 63 11.74 -7.98 12.22
CA HIS A 63 10.59 -7.10 12.44
C HIS A 63 9.57 -7.18 11.28
N TYR A 64 10.00 -7.13 10.02
CA TYR A 64 9.09 -7.23 8.88
C TYR A 64 8.39 -8.60 8.78
N LEU A 65 9.11 -9.69 9.09
CA LEU A 65 8.54 -11.04 9.11
C LEU A 65 7.52 -11.20 10.24
N GLN A 66 7.80 -10.64 11.42
CA GLN A 66 6.88 -10.62 12.54
C GLN A 66 5.61 -9.82 12.18
N ARG A 67 5.77 -8.58 11.72
CA ARG A 67 4.67 -7.71 11.28
C ARG A 67 3.80 -8.40 10.21
N ARG A 68 4.43 -9.07 9.23
CA ARG A 68 3.73 -9.85 8.20
C ARG A 68 2.90 -10.98 8.81
N SER A 69 3.46 -11.73 9.76
CA SER A 69 2.75 -12.81 10.45
C SER A 69 1.57 -12.27 11.26
N GLU A 70 1.75 -11.17 11.98
CA GLU A 70 0.69 -10.50 12.75
C GLU A 70 -0.46 -10.02 11.85
N MET A 71 -0.12 -9.39 10.71
CA MET A 71 -1.12 -8.95 9.74
C MET A 71 -1.92 -10.12 9.16
N ILE A 72 -1.24 -11.22 8.80
CA ILE A 72 -1.90 -12.44 8.31
C ILE A 72 -2.80 -13.03 9.40
N ALA A 73 -2.31 -13.13 10.64
CA ALA A 73 -3.08 -13.65 11.77
C ALA A 73 -4.29 -12.78 12.14
N SER A 74 -4.22 -11.47 11.86
CA SER A 74 -5.33 -10.53 12.07
C SER A 74 -6.47 -10.68 11.06
N GLU A 75 -6.30 -11.54 10.05
CA GLU A 75 -7.28 -11.85 9.02
C GLU A 75 -7.52 -13.37 8.95
N GLY A 76 -8.60 -13.78 8.26
CA GLY A 76 -8.88 -15.19 8.02
C GLY A 76 -7.85 -15.85 7.08
N SER A 77 -7.73 -17.17 7.15
CA SER A 77 -6.89 -17.93 6.22
C SER A 77 -7.42 -17.82 4.78
N GLY A 78 -6.52 -17.87 3.79
CA GLY A 78 -6.87 -17.88 2.36
C GLY A 78 -6.79 -16.54 1.63
N LEU A 79 -6.49 -15.43 2.31
CA LEU A 79 -6.25 -14.15 1.65
C LEU A 79 -4.83 -14.04 1.09
N SER A 80 -4.68 -13.37 -0.05
CA SER A 80 -3.36 -13.08 -0.62
C SER A 80 -2.62 -12.02 0.19
N TRP A 81 -1.29 -12.02 0.14
CA TRP A 81 -0.48 -11.03 0.87
C TRP A 81 -0.84 -9.58 0.49
N ALA A 82 -1.11 -9.31 -0.79
CA ALA A 82 -1.53 -8.00 -1.26
C ALA A 82 -2.87 -7.55 -0.62
N VAL A 83 -3.82 -8.48 -0.47
CA VAL A 83 -5.11 -8.20 0.20
C VAL A 83 -4.89 -7.93 1.68
N VAL A 84 -4.07 -8.73 2.36
CA VAL A 84 -3.72 -8.52 3.77
C VAL A 84 -3.08 -7.15 4.00
N GLN A 85 -2.14 -6.74 3.14
CA GLN A 85 -1.53 -5.40 3.22
C GLN A 85 -2.56 -4.29 3.05
N ARG A 86 -3.50 -4.46 2.12
CA ARG A 86 -4.55 -3.46 1.91
C ARG A 86 -5.52 -3.38 3.09
N LEU A 87 -5.87 -4.52 3.68
CA LEU A 87 -6.71 -4.58 4.88
C LEU A 87 -6.03 -3.91 6.09
N ASP A 88 -4.71 -4.09 6.29
CA ASP A 88 -3.96 -3.38 7.33
C ASP A 88 -3.98 -1.86 7.13
N PHE A 89 -3.82 -1.40 5.89
CA PHE A 89 -3.96 0.03 5.55
C PHE A 89 -5.37 0.55 5.86
N LEU A 90 -6.42 -0.19 5.47
CA LEU A 90 -7.81 0.20 5.75
C LEU A 90 -8.10 0.24 7.25
N LYS A 91 -7.58 -0.72 8.04
CA LYS A 91 -7.65 -0.71 9.51
C LYS A 91 -6.97 0.52 10.08
N TRP A 92 -5.76 0.84 9.63
CA TRP A 92 -5.05 2.04 10.06
C TRP A 92 -5.84 3.32 9.74
N LYS A 93 -6.36 3.45 8.52
CA LYS A 93 -7.18 4.61 8.12
C LYS A 93 -8.47 4.70 8.93
N LYS A 94 -9.11 3.57 9.21
CA LYS A 94 -10.26 3.47 10.11
C LYS A 94 -9.93 4.01 11.50
N SER A 95 -8.87 3.50 12.15
CA SER A 95 -8.45 3.98 13.47
C SER A 95 -8.06 5.46 13.46
N TRP A 96 -7.47 5.94 12.37
CA TRP A 96 -7.18 7.37 12.20
C TRP A 96 -8.46 8.22 12.15
N LEU A 97 -9.49 7.80 11.43
CA LEU A 97 -10.79 8.50 11.39
C LEU A 97 -11.54 8.42 12.72
N GLU A 98 -11.47 7.28 13.42
CA GLU A 98 -12.05 7.13 14.77
C GLU A 98 -11.43 8.14 15.76
N LEU A 99 -10.13 8.41 15.62
CA LEU A 99 -9.41 9.35 16.49
C LEU A 99 -9.58 10.83 16.08
N ASN A 100 -9.59 11.11 14.78
CA ASN A 100 -9.53 12.49 14.26
C ASN A 100 -10.88 13.03 13.76
N GLY A 101 -11.91 12.19 13.70
CA GLY A 101 -13.22 12.52 13.14
C GLY A 101 -13.35 12.14 11.67
N ASP A 102 -14.56 11.70 11.29
CA ASP A 102 -14.91 11.30 9.93
C ASP A 102 -15.68 12.41 9.20
N TYR A 103 -15.02 13.57 9.03
CA TYR A 103 -15.66 14.77 8.46
C TYR A 103 -16.21 14.58 7.05
N ASP A 104 -15.51 13.77 6.25
CA ASP A 104 -15.90 13.47 4.88
C ASP A 104 -16.81 12.25 4.79
N GLY A 105 -17.11 11.53 5.88
CA GLY A 105 -18.01 10.37 5.82
C GLY A 105 -17.41 9.15 5.12
N GLN A 106 -16.10 8.91 5.27
CA GLN A 106 -15.34 7.82 4.68
C GLN A 106 -15.45 6.50 5.46
N MET A 107 -15.87 6.53 6.73
CA MET A 107 -15.99 5.34 7.56
C MET A 107 -16.86 4.24 6.93
N PRO A 108 -18.03 4.53 6.35
CA PRO A 108 -18.83 3.52 5.66
C PRO A 108 -18.07 2.89 4.48
N ASN A 109 -17.38 3.68 3.65
CA ASN A 109 -16.62 3.19 2.50
C ASN A 109 -15.51 2.25 2.92
N ILE A 110 -14.76 2.61 3.96
CA ILE A 110 -13.67 1.78 4.50
C ILE A 110 -14.23 0.44 5.00
N ASN A 111 -15.33 0.45 5.75
CA ASN A 111 -15.96 -0.79 6.22
C ASN A 111 -16.43 -1.66 5.03
N GLY A 112 -17.11 -1.08 4.04
CA GLY A 112 -17.57 -1.79 2.85
C GLY A 112 -16.43 -2.40 2.03
N LEU A 113 -15.32 -1.68 1.88
CA LEU A 113 -14.12 -2.19 1.22
C LEU A 113 -13.49 -3.36 1.98
N MET A 114 -13.36 -3.24 3.30
CA MET A 114 -12.81 -4.32 4.14
C MET A 114 -13.65 -5.59 4.01
N GLU A 115 -14.98 -5.46 4.01
CA GLU A 115 -15.90 -6.59 3.77
C GLU A 115 -15.73 -7.18 2.37
N ALA A 116 -15.63 -6.35 1.34
CA ALA A 116 -15.44 -6.82 -0.03
C ALA A 116 -14.13 -7.58 -0.22
N TYR A 117 -13.02 -7.09 0.35
CA TYR A 117 -11.74 -7.80 0.32
C TYR A 117 -11.83 -9.16 1.02
N ARG A 118 -12.49 -9.22 2.19
CA ARG A 118 -12.71 -10.47 2.94
C ARG A 118 -13.63 -11.45 2.21
N ALA A 119 -14.59 -10.93 1.44
CA ALA A 119 -15.45 -11.72 0.56
C ALA A 119 -14.73 -12.19 -0.72
N GLY A 120 -13.45 -11.86 -0.91
CA GLY A 120 -12.65 -12.30 -2.05
C GLY A 120 -12.73 -11.40 -3.27
N LYS A 121 -13.30 -10.18 -3.15
CA LYS A 121 -13.27 -9.20 -4.24
C LYS A 121 -11.84 -8.80 -4.55
N LYS A 122 -11.48 -8.92 -5.83
CA LYS A 122 -10.15 -8.56 -6.34
C LYS A 122 -10.24 -7.21 -7.02
N PHE A 123 -9.43 -6.28 -6.56
CA PHE A 123 -9.23 -4.99 -7.23
C PHE A 123 -7.89 -5.09 -7.95
N GLU A 124 -7.96 -5.41 -9.24
CA GLU A 124 -6.78 -5.51 -10.09
C GLU A 124 -6.32 -4.10 -10.50
N LYS A 125 -5.02 -3.96 -10.80
CA LYS A 125 -4.46 -2.69 -11.22
C LYS A 125 -5.15 -2.23 -12.50
N GLY A 126 -5.83 -1.08 -12.43
CA GLY A 126 -6.58 -0.51 -13.57
C GLY A 126 -8.06 -0.89 -13.60
N ASN A 127 -8.50 -1.82 -12.76
CA ASN A 127 -9.92 -2.08 -12.54
C ASN A 127 -10.40 -1.19 -11.38
N LEU A 128 -10.81 0.03 -11.74
CA LEU A 128 -11.23 1.05 -10.80
C LEU A 128 -12.62 0.74 -10.26
N SER A 129 -12.80 0.90 -8.95
CA SER A 129 -14.13 0.88 -8.34
C SER A 129 -14.37 2.12 -7.50
N TYR A 130 -15.60 2.61 -7.58
CA TYR A 130 -16.04 3.80 -6.90
C TYR A 130 -16.99 3.43 -5.78
N TRP A 131 -16.76 3.96 -4.59
CA TRP A 131 -17.47 3.62 -3.37
C TRP A 131 -18.10 4.85 -2.74
N TYR A 132 -19.36 4.68 -2.31
CA TYR A 132 -20.14 5.71 -1.64
C TYR A 132 -21.03 5.09 -0.58
N ARG A 133 -21.04 5.68 0.62
CA ARG A 133 -21.83 5.19 1.79
C ARG A 133 -21.66 3.68 2.04
N GLY A 134 -20.45 3.16 1.83
CA GLY A 134 -20.12 1.76 2.11
C GLY A 134 -20.51 0.76 1.02
N SER A 135 -20.98 1.22 -0.14
CA SER A 135 -21.30 0.35 -1.27
C SER A 135 -20.50 0.74 -2.50
N GLN A 136 -20.13 -0.26 -3.30
CA GLN A 136 -19.62 0.00 -4.64
C GLN A 136 -20.75 0.56 -5.50
N VAL A 137 -20.56 1.77 -6.01
CA VAL A 137 -21.48 2.41 -6.97
C VAL A 137 -21.00 2.29 -8.42
N TYR A 138 -19.74 1.89 -8.62
CA TYR A 138 -19.19 1.58 -9.93
C TYR A 138 -18.02 0.59 -9.83
N PRO A 139 -17.81 -0.34 -10.79
CA PRO A 139 -18.71 -0.62 -11.91
C PRO A 139 -20.04 -1.19 -11.46
N GLU A 140 -21.11 -0.91 -12.22
CA GLU A 140 -22.44 -1.49 -11.97
C GLU A 140 -22.48 -2.94 -12.47
N LYS A 141 -21.68 -3.26 -13.49
CA LYS A 141 -21.48 -4.60 -14.05
C LYS A 141 -20.00 -4.90 -14.23
N ASP A 142 -19.60 -6.16 -14.06
CA ASP A 142 -18.19 -6.58 -14.16
C ASP A 142 -17.52 -6.28 -15.52
N THR A 143 -18.30 -5.95 -16.55
CA THR A 143 -17.84 -5.56 -17.89
C THR A 143 -17.59 -4.07 -18.06
N ASP A 144 -17.94 -3.23 -17.08
CA ASP A 144 -17.79 -1.79 -17.23
C ASP A 144 -16.33 -1.39 -16.98
N GLU A 145 -15.64 -0.93 -18.02
CA GLU A 145 -14.29 -0.39 -17.92
C GLU A 145 -14.33 1.12 -17.67
N LEU A 146 -13.53 1.60 -16.71
CA LEU A 146 -13.30 3.03 -16.48
C LEU A 146 -11.84 3.38 -16.69
N ASP A 147 -11.61 4.43 -17.47
CA ASP A 147 -10.39 5.20 -17.27
C ASP A 147 -10.54 6.16 -16.06
N TYR A 148 -9.40 6.65 -15.57
CA TYR A 148 -9.33 7.57 -14.44
C TYR A 148 -10.19 8.84 -14.64
N TRP A 149 -10.26 9.36 -15.86
CA TRP A 149 -10.98 10.61 -16.15
C TRP A 149 -12.49 10.40 -16.11
N GLN A 150 -12.96 9.28 -16.63
CA GLN A 150 -14.36 8.89 -16.54
C GLN A 150 -14.77 8.61 -15.08
N ALA A 151 -13.87 8.06 -14.25
CA ALA A 151 -14.11 7.85 -12.82
C ALA A 151 -14.27 9.19 -12.08
N MET A 152 -13.46 10.18 -12.44
CA MET A 152 -13.59 11.56 -11.94
C MET A 152 -14.88 12.26 -12.41
N HIS A 153 -15.42 11.91 -13.59
CA HIS A 153 -16.69 12.47 -14.06
C HIS A 153 -17.92 11.81 -13.42
N LEU A 154 -17.84 10.55 -12.96
CA LEU A 154 -18.92 9.96 -12.17
C LEU A 154 -19.19 10.75 -10.88
N GLN A 155 -18.16 11.40 -10.32
CA GLN A 155 -18.29 12.27 -9.16
C GLN A 155 -19.27 13.43 -9.40
N SER A 156 -19.30 13.97 -10.64
CA SER A 156 -20.20 15.08 -10.98
C SER A 156 -21.67 14.67 -11.04
N ARG A 157 -21.99 13.36 -11.09
CA ARG A 157 -23.38 12.86 -11.02
C ARG A 157 -23.94 12.87 -9.61
N PHE A 158 -23.06 12.95 -8.60
CA PHE A 158 -23.44 12.98 -7.20
C PHE A 158 -23.23 14.38 -6.60
N THR A 159 -23.73 15.42 -7.28
CA THR A 159 -23.67 16.81 -6.81
C THR A 159 -24.13 16.92 -5.34
N GLY A 160 -23.25 17.45 -4.48
CA GLY A 160 -23.51 17.63 -3.04
C GLY A 160 -23.17 16.43 -2.15
N ALA A 161 -22.73 15.29 -2.71
CA ALA A 161 -22.20 14.18 -1.94
C ALA A 161 -20.72 14.41 -1.61
N SER A 162 -20.38 14.43 -0.32
CA SER A 162 -19.01 14.27 0.17
C SER A 162 -18.72 12.79 0.45
N GLY A 163 -17.44 12.41 0.53
CA GLY A 163 -17.08 11.09 1.06
C GLY A 163 -17.05 9.96 0.06
N PHE A 164 -16.37 10.14 -1.07
CA PHE A 164 -16.16 9.05 -2.00
C PHE A 164 -14.81 8.39 -1.83
N TRP A 165 -14.73 7.13 -2.23
CA TRP A 165 -13.49 6.39 -2.29
C TRP A 165 -13.29 5.76 -3.67
N LEU A 166 -12.07 5.88 -4.18
CA LEU A 166 -11.64 5.26 -5.42
C LEU A 166 -10.62 4.17 -5.11
N GLU A 167 -10.99 2.92 -5.39
CA GLU A 167 -10.16 1.74 -5.18
C GLU A 167 -9.63 1.22 -6.52
N GLY A 168 -8.44 0.61 -6.54
CA GLY A 168 -7.87 0.01 -7.76
C GLY A 168 -6.90 0.91 -8.55
N LEU A 169 -6.69 2.17 -8.11
CA LEU A 169 -5.59 3.02 -8.60
C LEU A 169 -4.26 2.47 -8.11
N GLY A 170 -3.73 1.46 -8.82
CA GLY A 170 -2.38 0.93 -8.62
C GLY A 170 -1.99 0.75 -7.15
N VAL A 171 -2.43 -0.33 -6.52
CA VAL A 171 -1.95 -0.71 -5.18
C VAL A 171 -0.41 -0.58 -5.11
N PRO A 172 0.12 0.23 -4.16
CA PRO A 172 -0.33 0.28 -2.78
C PRO A 172 -0.87 1.63 -2.26
N TRP A 173 -1.28 2.59 -3.10
CA TRP A 173 -1.88 3.86 -2.60
C TRP A 173 -3.17 4.26 -3.33
N SER A 174 -4.26 3.55 -3.08
CA SER A 174 -5.59 4.12 -3.38
C SER A 174 -5.88 5.19 -2.33
N GLY A 175 -6.09 6.42 -2.81
CA GLY A 175 -6.19 7.65 -2.03
C GLY A 175 -7.64 8.12 -1.82
N GLU A 176 -7.79 8.93 -0.78
CA GLU A 176 -9.00 9.72 -0.51
C GLU A 176 -9.14 10.82 -1.56
N VAL A 177 -10.33 10.96 -2.13
CA VAL A 177 -10.66 12.09 -3.02
C VAL A 177 -11.57 13.02 -2.22
N SER A 178 -10.98 14.07 -1.65
CA SER A 178 -11.72 15.14 -0.95
C SER A 178 -11.95 16.30 -1.91
N LEU A 179 -13.17 16.83 -1.92
CA LEU A 179 -13.56 17.98 -2.74
C LEU A 179 -13.42 19.24 -1.88
N LYS A 180 -12.63 20.21 -2.35
CA LYS A 180 -12.76 21.61 -1.92
C LYS A 180 -13.72 22.34 -2.84
#